data_AF-A0A9E5GHK3-F1
#
_entry.id   AF-A0A9E5GHK3-F1
#
_cell.length_a   1.000
_cell.length_b   1.000
_cell.length_c   1.000
_cell.angle_alpha   90.00
_cell.angle_beta   90.00
_cell.angle_gamma   90.00
#
_symmetry.space_group_name_H-M   'P 1'
#
loop_
_entity.id
_entity.type
_entity.pdbx_description
1 polymer ?
#
loop_
_entity_poly.entity_id
_entity_poly.type
_entity_poly.pdbx_seq_one_letter_code
_entity_poly.pdbx_strand_id
1 'polypeptide(L)'
;MKALTILSPCGILGYGFPDASFAYGLSQKPDAIVVDAGSTDAGPHKLGAKTAIVSRIAAKKDLERIILGGWKLKVPVLISSAGGSGGESHVRWTMEIIQEILADHPTVQPK
;
A
#
# COMPACT_ATOMS: atom_id res chain seq x y z
N MET A 1 3.05 19.29 22.48
CA MET A 1 2.34 18.52 21.43
C MET A 1 2.99 17.14 21.32
N LYS A 2 2.21 16.08 21.14
CA LYS A 2 2.75 14.74 20.87
C LYS A 2 3.27 14.71 19.42
N ALA A 3 4.47 14.19 19.19
CA ALA A 3 4.99 13.97 17.85
C ALA A 3 4.20 12.85 17.14
N LEU A 4 3.96 13.00 15.85
CA LEU A 4 3.35 11.97 15.00
C LEU A 4 4.47 11.14 14.36
N THR A 5 4.40 9.83 14.50
CA THR A 5 5.36 8.89 13.88
C THR A 5 4.70 8.12 12.75
N ILE A 6 5.26 8.21 11.54
CA ILE A 6 4.75 7.53 10.35
C ILE A 6 5.76 6.49 9.89
N LEU A 7 5.30 5.27 9.63
CA LEU A 7 6.08 4.26 8.93
C LEU A 7 5.78 4.33 7.44
N SER A 8 6.78 4.63 6.62
CA SER A 8 6.72 4.53 5.16
C SER A 8 7.62 3.38 4.70
N PRO A 9 7.06 2.19 4.38
CA PRO A 9 7.86 0.99 4.14
C PRO A 9 8.55 0.99 2.77
N CYS A 10 8.02 1.72 1.79
CA CYS A 10 8.59 1.83 0.45
C CYS A 10 8.26 3.21 -0.17
N GLY A 11 9.08 3.62 -1.13
CA GLY A 11 8.86 4.85 -1.89
C GLY A 11 7.71 4.74 -2.91
N ILE A 12 7.43 3.54 -3.41
CA ILE A 12 6.30 3.25 -4.28
C ILE A 12 5.76 1.83 -4.00
N LEU A 13 4.44 1.72 -3.89
CA LEU A 13 3.75 0.45 -3.69
C LEU A 13 4.05 -0.54 -4.83
N GLY A 14 4.46 -1.76 -4.49
CA GLY A 14 4.77 -2.82 -5.44
C GLY A 14 6.24 -2.89 -5.85
N TYR A 15 7.13 -2.07 -5.27
CA TYR A 15 8.58 -2.22 -5.44
C TYR A 15 9.23 -3.12 -4.37
N GLY A 16 8.46 -3.49 -3.34
CA GLY A 16 8.96 -4.31 -2.24
C GLY A 16 9.73 -3.52 -1.19
N PHE A 17 9.93 -4.18 -0.05
CA PHE A 17 10.69 -3.68 1.09
C PHE A 17 11.18 -4.85 1.94
N PRO A 18 12.35 -4.76 2.61
CA PRO A 18 12.90 -5.86 3.41
C PRO A 18 12.02 -6.20 4.61
N ASP A 19 11.79 -7.49 4.87
CA ASP A 19 10.98 -7.95 6.01
C ASP A 19 11.53 -7.49 7.36
N ALA A 20 12.85 -7.55 7.54
CA ALA A 20 13.50 -7.12 8.77
C ALA A 20 13.28 -5.63 9.05
N SER A 21 13.38 -4.78 8.03
CA SER A 21 13.16 -3.34 8.14
C SER A 21 11.70 -3.03 8.48
N PHE A 22 10.76 -3.72 7.84
CA PHE A 22 9.33 -3.54 8.12
C PHE A 22 8.97 -4.00 9.53
N ALA A 23 9.43 -5.17 9.95
CA ALA A 23 9.23 -5.69 11.30
C ALA A 23 9.82 -4.75 12.36
N TYR A 24 11.02 -4.22 12.12
CA TYR A 24 11.63 -3.21 12.99
C TYR A 24 10.75 -1.95 13.05
N GLY A 25 10.32 -1.42 11.90
CA GLY A 25 9.42 -0.26 11.84
C GLY A 25 8.13 -0.47 12.64
N LEU A 26 7.47 -1.63 12.51
CA LEU A 26 6.29 -1.98 13.29
C LEU A 26 6.58 -2.05 14.80
N SER A 27 7.75 -2.54 15.21
CA SER A 27 8.15 -2.62 16.63
C SER A 27 8.23 -1.25 17.31
N GLN A 28 8.44 -0.19 16.52
CA GLN A 28 8.47 1.20 17.00
C GLN A 28 7.08 1.77 17.27
N LYS A 29 6.00 1.03 17.01
CA LYS A 29 4.60 1.43 17.22
C LYS A 29 4.26 2.77 16.55
N PRO A 30 4.40 2.88 15.21
CA PRO A 30 4.06 4.11 14.49
C PRO A 30 2.58 4.44 14.68
N ASP A 31 2.21 5.72 14.57
CA ASP A 31 0.81 6.15 14.66
C ASP A 31 0.02 5.86 13.36
N ALA A 32 0.72 5.66 12.23
CA ALA A 32 0.15 5.26 10.95
C ALA A 32 1.19 4.57 10.05
N ILE A 33 0.71 3.75 9.12
CA ILE A 33 1.51 3.27 7.97
C ILE A 33 1.03 4.01 6.74
N VAL A 34 1.93 4.71 6.05
CA VAL A 34 1.58 5.53 4.88
C VAL A 34 2.45 5.10 3.72
N VAL A 35 1.84 4.80 2.59
CA VAL A 35 2.55 4.41 1.37
C VAL A 35 2.00 5.20 0.18
N ASP A 36 2.90 5.62 -0.69
CA ASP A 36 2.50 6.18 -1.98
C ASP A 36 2.49 5.08 -3.05
N ALA A 37 1.51 5.10 -3.95
CA ALA A 37 1.48 4.20 -5.10
C ALA A 37 1.57 4.97 -6.42
N GLY A 38 2.04 6.22 -6.35
CA GLY A 38 1.92 7.21 -7.41
C GLY A 38 3.21 7.36 -8.18
N SER A 39 3.11 7.59 -9.48
CA SER A 39 4.28 7.99 -10.27
C SER A 39 3.84 8.63 -11.59
N THR A 40 4.54 9.69 -11.98
CA THR A 40 4.47 10.30 -13.31
C THR A 40 5.64 9.92 -14.21
N ASP A 41 6.63 9.18 -13.69
CA ASP A 41 7.89 8.88 -14.37
C ASP A 41 7.70 7.99 -15.60
N ALA A 42 6.63 7.17 -15.60
CA ALA A 42 6.24 6.35 -16.75
C ALA A 42 5.60 7.17 -17.91
N GLY A 43 5.45 8.49 -17.74
CA GLY A 43 4.81 9.37 -18.70
C GLY A 43 3.31 9.09 -18.89
N PRO A 44 2.68 9.68 -19.93
CA PRO A 44 1.23 9.59 -20.14
C PRO A 44 0.76 8.21 -20.60
N HIS A 45 1.67 7.32 -21.00
CA HIS A 45 1.32 6.01 -21.57
C HIS A 45 0.48 5.16 -20.61
N LYS A 46 0.89 5.05 -19.34
CA LYS A 46 0.19 4.20 -18.35
C LYS A 46 -1.22 4.68 -18.07
N LEU A 47 -1.40 6.00 -17.96
CA LEU A 47 -2.70 6.64 -17.84
C LEU A 47 -3.58 6.36 -19.06
N GLY A 48 -3.06 6.57 -20.28
CA GLY A 48 -3.80 6.34 -21.52
C GLY A 48 -4.16 4.88 -21.76
N ALA A 49 -3.26 3.97 -21.40
CA ALA A 49 -3.47 2.52 -21.49
C ALA A 49 -4.35 1.95 -20.36
N LYS A 50 -4.65 2.75 -19.32
CA LYS A 50 -5.39 2.31 -18.12
C LYS A 50 -4.71 1.12 -17.42
N THR A 51 -3.38 1.10 -17.38
CA THR A 51 -2.60 0.00 -16.81
C THR A 51 -1.73 0.48 -15.65
N ALA A 52 -1.56 -0.38 -14.64
CA ALA A 52 -0.68 -0.09 -13.52
C ALA A 52 0.80 -0.01 -13.94
N ILE A 53 1.58 0.73 -13.15
CA ILE A 53 3.05 0.82 -13.32
C ILE A 53 3.77 -0.43 -12.80
N VAL A 54 3.19 -1.14 -11.83
CA VAL A 54 3.70 -2.38 -11.24
C VAL A 54 2.83 -3.58 -11.58
N SER A 55 3.36 -4.79 -11.39
CA SER A 55 2.56 -6.02 -11.52
C SER A 55 1.56 -6.19 -10.38
N ARG A 56 0.44 -6.88 -10.65
CA ARG A 56 -0.57 -7.20 -9.62
C ARG A 56 0.01 -8.02 -8.48
N ILE A 57 0.87 -8.99 -8.79
CA ILE A 57 1.52 -9.86 -7.79
C ILE A 57 2.36 -9.03 -6.82
N ALA A 58 3.16 -8.09 -7.34
CA ALA A 58 4.01 -7.25 -6.51
C ALA A 58 3.19 -6.29 -5.64
N ALA A 59 2.17 -5.64 -6.21
CA ALA A 59 1.27 -4.77 -5.46
C ALA A 59 0.51 -5.54 -4.37
N LYS A 60 -0.03 -6.73 -4.67
CA LYS A 60 -0.72 -7.58 -3.68
C LYS A 60 0.19 -7.95 -2.52
N LYS A 61 1.41 -8.41 -2.82
CA LYS A 61 2.41 -8.78 -1.79
C LYS A 61 2.67 -7.63 -0.81
N ASP A 62 2.87 -6.42 -1.33
CA ASP A 62 3.16 -5.25 -0.48
C ASP A 62 1.91 -4.80 0.29
N LEU A 63 0.75 -4.70 -0.38
CA LEU A 63 -0.53 -4.33 0.24
C LEU A 63 -0.88 -5.27 1.38
N GLU A 64 -0.76 -6.58 1.17
CA GLU A 64 -1.07 -7.60 2.17
C GLU A 64 -0.23 -7.40 3.43
N ARG A 65 1.09 -7.27 3.28
CA ARG A 65 2.00 -7.04 4.42
C ARG A 65 1.67 -5.75 5.16
N ILE A 66 1.35 -4.67 4.43
CA ILE A 66 0.99 -3.37 5.02
C ILE A 66 -0.34 -3.44 5.77
N ILE A 67 -1.38 -4.01 5.15
CA ILE A 67 -2.72 -4.14 5.74
C ILE A 67 -2.68 -4.98 7.01
N LEU A 68 -2.02 -6.14 6.96
CA LEU A 68 -1.87 -7.02 8.12
C LEU A 68 -1.07 -6.35 9.25
N GLY A 69 -0.01 -5.60 8.91
CA GLY A 69 0.78 -4.82 9.87
C GLY A 69 -0.04 -3.75 10.57
N GLY A 70 -0.80 -2.96 9.80
CA GLY A 70 -1.67 -1.90 10.33
C GLY A 70 -2.79 -2.45 11.20
N TRP A 71 -3.46 -3.52 10.74
CA TRP A 71 -4.50 -4.21 11.51
C TRP A 71 -3.97 -4.75 12.84
N LYS A 72 -2.80 -5.41 12.83
CA LYS A 72 -2.16 -5.96 14.05
C LYS A 72 -1.86 -4.87 15.08
N LEU A 73 -1.38 -3.71 14.65
CA LEU A 73 -1.07 -2.58 15.54
C LEU A 73 -2.30 -1.70 15.84
N LYS A 74 -3.43 -1.92 15.16
CA LYS A 74 -4.64 -1.10 15.23
C LYS A 74 -4.41 0.36 14.84
N VAL A 75 -3.58 0.57 13.82
CA VAL A 75 -3.23 1.89 13.28
C VAL A 75 -3.73 2.01 11.85
N PRO A 76 -4.10 3.22 11.39
CA PRO A 76 -4.57 3.41 10.03
C PRO A 76 -3.47 3.11 9.01
N VAL A 77 -3.88 2.52 7.90
CA VAL A 77 -3.08 2.36 6.68
C VAL A 77 -3.61 3.37 5.66
N LEU A 78 -2.73 4.24 5.17
CA LEU A 78 -3.07 5.23 4.15
C LEU A 78 -2.30 4.94 2.87
N ILE A 79 -3.04 4.90 1.76
CA ILE A 79 -2.50 4.77 0.41
C ILE A 79 -2.85 6.07 -0.33
N SER A 80 -1.87 6.96 -0.54
CA SER A 80 -2.13 8.32 -1.03
C SER A 80 -2.56 8.40 -2.49
N SER A 81 -2.15 7.44 -3.31
CA SER A 81 -2.51 7.33 -4.73
C SER A 81 -2.62 5.85 -5.13
N ALA A 82 -3.08 5.53 -6.34
CA ALA A 82 -3.39 4.15 -6.71
C ALA A 82 -2.88 3.80 -8.11
N GLY A 83 -2.25 2.62 -8.23
CA GLY A 83 -1.81 2.00 -9.49
C GLY A 83 -0.90 2.86 -10.38
N GLY A 84 -0.14 3.81 -9.83
CA GLY A 84 0.74 4.72 -10.56
C GLY A 84 0.03 6.03 -10.92
N SER A 85 -0.66 6.05 -12.06
CA SER A 85 -1.20 7.31 -12.62
C SER A 85 -2.50 7.79 -11.96
N GLY A 86 -3.08 7.05 -11.00
CA GLY A 86 -4.17 7.55 -10.14
C GLY A 86 -5.56 7.71 -10.79
N GLY A 87 -5.72 7.46 -12.10
CA GLY A 87 -7.04 7.50 -12.75
C GLY A 87 -8.02 6.44 -12.21
N GLU A 88 -9.31 6.57 -12.51
CA GLU A 88 -10.39 5.69 -11.99
C GLU A 88 -10.08 4.19 -12.13
N SER A 89 -9.57 3.76 -13.29
CA SER A 89 -9.18 2.36 -13.52
C SER A 89 -8.10 1.86 -12.57
N HIS A 90 -7.15 2.72 -12.20
CA HIS A 90 -6.05 2.40 -11.30
C HIS A 90 -6.53 2.31 -9.84
N VAL A 91 -7.46 3.19 -9.45
CA VAL A 91 -8.13 3.13 -8.14
C VAL A 91 -8.93 1.84 -8.02
N ARG A 92 -9.78 1.52 -9.01
CA ARG A 92 -10.56 0.27 -9.04
C ARG A 92 -9.65 -0.96 -8.97
N TRP A 93 -8.59 -1.00 -9.80
CA TRP A 93 -7.61 -2.07 -9.80
C TRP A 93 -6.96 -2.28 -8.42
N THR A 94 -6.59 -1.18 -7.74
CA THR A 94 -6.01 -1.25 -6.39
C THR A 94 -7.04 -1.75 -5.37
N MET A 95 -8.29 -1.28 -5.46
CA MET A 95 -9.37 -1.70 -4.58
C MET A 95 -9.71 -3.19 -4.75
N GLU A 96 -9.70 -3.71 -5.98
CA GLU A 96 -9.89 -5.15 -6.26
C GLU A 96 -8.83 -6.00 -5.56
N ILE A 97 -7.57 -5.55 -5.55
CA ILE A 97 -6.49 -6.26 -4.84
C ILE A 97 -6.73 -6.23 -3.33
N ILE A 98 -7.15 -5.08 -2.78
CA ILE A 98 -7.49 -4.96 -1.36
C ILE A 98 -8.64 -5.88 -1.00
N GLN A 99 -9.70 -5.92 -1.80
CA GLN A 99 -10.85 -6.82 -1.59
C GLN A 99 -10.43 -8.30 -1.65
N GLU A 100 -9.56 -8.66 -2.58
CA GLU A 100 -8.97 -10.00 -2.67
C GLU A 100 -8.20 -10.36 -1.40
N ILE A 101 -7.35 -9.45 -0.89
CA ILE A 101 -6.62 -9.64 0.38
C ILE A 101 -7.60 -9.81 1.56
N LEU A 102 -8.66 -9.01 1.63
CA LEU A 102 -9.64 -9.13 2.71
C LEU A 102 -10.44 -10.43 2.63
N ALA A 103 -10.71 -10.93 1.42
CA ALA A 103 -11.32 -12.25 1.22
C ALA A 103 -10.39 -13.39 1.65
N ASP A 104 -9.08 -13.27 1.37
CA ASP A 104 -8.06 -14.23 1.79
C ASP A 104 -7.86 -14.24 3.33
N HIS A 105 -8.14 -13.10 4.00
CA HIS A 105 -7.99 -12.91 5.44
C HIS A 105 -9.30 -12.49 6.12
N PRO A 106 -10.30 -13.38 6.25
CA PRO A 106 -11.66 -13.03 6.71
C PRO A 106 -11.74 -12.50 8.15
N THR A 107 -10.70 -12.73 8.97
CA THR A 107 -10.62 -12.20 10.33
C THR A 107 -10.08 -10.76 10.40
N VAL A 108 -9.51 -10.26 9.31
CA VAL A 108 -8.91 -8.93 9.22
C VAL A 108 -10.00 -7.92 8.87
N GLN A 109 -10.17 -6.95 9.75
CA GLN A 109 -11.13 -5.86 9.59
C GLN A 109 -10.37 -4.54 9.78
N PRO A 110 -9.71 -4.03 8.73
CA PRO A 110 -9.06 -2.72 8.79
C PRO A 110 -10.12 -1.65 9.03
N LYS A 111 -9.76 -0.63 9.80
CA LYS A 111 -10.61 0.55 10.01
C LYS A 111 -10.60 1.46 8.81
#